data_AF-A0AAV7AVB3-F1
#
_entry.id   AF-A0AAV7AVB3-F1
#
_cell.length_a   1.000
_cell.length_b   1.000
_cell.length_c   1.000
_cell.angle_alpha   90.00
_cell.angle_beta   90.00
_cell.angle_gamma   90.00
#
_symmetry.space_group_name_H-M   'P 1'
#
loop_
_entity.id
_entity.type
_entity.pdbx_description
1 polymer ?
#
loop_
_entity_poly.entity_id
_entity_poly.type
_entity_poly.pdbx_seq_one_letter_code
_entity_poly.pdbx_strand_id
1 'polypeptide(L)'
;MAQHMSQEPQVLLGFKDATLDGKASCDVSKIGGLPDPVPRVKLSFPSCPLCSSVLCHVVQVYCPLEGSHYHRVIYVFACSTKSCWGKPQRDTQSWLKSWVTLRSQCLEIHNVQVTQDVPKQEKEMAATDWCEGADDWGIDDEPEVPPVKSDHACSSAAPVPTDWTSQLQNLSLTDAPEPLQSCDSVFRSFYIAVAEEEDCAWDMDLDHARRLLKNYEQQEKSAMEALECCEAKGEGEKYEKCPLQNRDLVFHKFLKKISPCRQQILRYSWNGTPLYMSSPDEASQPSSCPRCGARRVFEFQLMPALVAMLQGTKADLLLEFGTVLIFTCERSCWEEGDKSPVQEFCIVQEDPDQRYFN
;
A
#
# COMPACT_ATOMS: atom_id res chain seq x y z
N MET A 1 0.30 27.36 31.11
CA MET A 1 0.71 27.42 29.69
C MET A 1 1.48 26.14 29.38
N ALA A 2 0.77 25.06 29.02
CA ALA A 2 1.40 23.90 28.41
C ALA A 2 1.42 24.19 26.92
N GLN A 3 2.60 24.44 26.35
CA GLN A 3 2.76 24.48 24.90
C GLN A 3 2.44 23.06 24.41
N HIS A 4 1.26 22.90 23.82
CA HIS A 4 0.96 21.72 23.02
C HIS A 4 1.93 21.78 21.84
N MET A 5 3.06 21.08 21.93
CA MET A 5 3.92 20.87 20.78
C MET A 5 3.10 20.02 19.82
N SER A 6 2.51 20.66 18.81
CA SER A 6 1.88 19.98 17.70
C SER A 6 2.99 19.19 17.01
N GLN A 7 3.14 17.90 17.36
CA GLN A 7 3.98 17.00 16.60
C GLN A 7 3.46 16.99 15.16
N GLU A 8 4.36 17.17 14.20
CA GLU A 8 3.99 17.02 12.79
C GLU A 8 3.48 15.60 12.57
N PRO A 9 2.42 15.42 11.76
CA PRO A 9 1.86 14.10 11.52
C PRO A 9 2.90 13.19 10.87
N GLN A 10 3.04 11.98 11.40
CA GLN A 10 3.98 10.97 10.92
C GLN A 10 3.76 10.71 9.42
N VAL A 11 4.86 10.46 8.72
CA VAL A 11 4.87 10.13 7.29
C VAL A 11 5.40 8.72 7.10
N LEU A 12 4.57 7.87 6.47
CA LEU A 12 4.94 6.53 6.05
C LEU A 12 5.02 6.45 4.53
N LEU A 13 6.06 5.82 4.01
CA LEU A 13 6.29 5.59 2.59
C LEU A 13 5.94 4.15 2.25
N GLY A 14 5.21 3.97 1.15
CA GLY A 14 4.90 2.67 0.57
C GLY A 14 5.83 2.35 -0.59
N PHE A 15 6.28 1.10 -0.66
CA PHE A 15 7.13 0.54 -1.70
C PHE A 15 6.52 -0.74 -2.24
N LYS A 16 6.77 -1.04 -3.51
CA LYS A 16 6.42 -2.34 -4.06
C LYS A 16 7.29 -3.41 -3.41
N ASP A 17 6.64 -4.47 -3.01
CA ASP A 17 7.28 -5.67 -2.50
C ASP A 17 6.96 -6.88 -3.42
N ALA A 18 7.02 -8.09 -2.87
CA ALA A 18 6.79 -9.34 -3.56
C ALA A 18 5.48 -9.35 -4.36
N THR A 19 5.49 -10.14 -5.43
CA THR A 19 4.27 -10.47 -6.17
C THR A 19 3.28 -11.16 -5.24
N LEU A 20 2.00 -10.84 -5.41
CA LEU A 20 0.93 -11.48 -4.66
C LEU A 20 0.25 -12.51 -5.56
N ASP A 21 0.50 -13.78 -5.26
CA ASP A 21 -0.12 -14.91 -5.93
C ASP A 21 -1.39 -15.34 -5.17
N GLY A 22 -2.56 -15.24 -5.82
CA GLY A 22 -3.84 -15.65 -5.25
C GLY A 22 -4.62 -14.51 -4.57
N LYS A 23 -5.48 -14.87 -3.61
CA LYS A 23 -6.39 -13.95 -2.92
C LYS A 23 -5.74 -13.45 -1.63
N ALA A 24 -5.78 -12.14 -1.38
CA ALA A 24 -5.29 -11.56 -0.15
C ALA A 24 -6.45 -11.36 0.85
N SER A 25 -6.11 -10.91 2.06
CA SER A 25 -7.09 -10.46 3.03
C SER A 25 -7.28 -8.94 2.92
N CYS A 26 -8.40 -8.43 3.46
CA CYS A 26 -8.73 -7.00 3.40
C CYS A 26 -7.76 -6.12 4.21
N ASP A 27 -7.05 -6.69 5.18
CA ASP A 27 -6.02 -6.04 6.02
C ASP A 27 -4.63 -5.98 5.35
N VAL A 28 -4.53 -6.41 4.08
CA VAL A 28 -3.31 -6.31 3.29
C VAL A 28 -3.35 -5.08 2.39
N SER A 29 -2.30 -4.25 2.47
CA SER A 29 -2.06 -3.18 1.50
C SER A 29 -1.40 -3.74 0.23
N LYS A 30 -1.97 -3.46 -0.93
CA LYS A 30 -1.52 -4.01 -2.22
C LYS A 30 -1.78 -3.08 -3.41
N ILE A 31 -0.97 -3.29 -4.46
CA ILE A 31 -1.15 -2.72 -5.79
C ILE A 31 -1.95 -3.71 -6.64
N GLY A 32 -2.87 -3.22 -7.46
CA GLY A 32 -3.54 -4.03 -8.49
C GLY A 32 -4.36 -5.20 -7.94
N GLY A 33 -4.52 -6.24 -8.78
CA GLY A 33 -5.40 -7.37 -8.49
C GLY A 33 -6.87 -6.98 -8.37
N LEU A 34 -7.71 -7.94 -7.96
CA LEU A 34 -9.08 -7.65 -7.54
C LEU A 34 -9.07 -7.17 -6.08
N PRO A 35 -9.94 -6.21 -5.68
CA PRO A 35 -10.03 -5.76 -4.31
C PRO A 35 -10.57 -6.86 -3.39
N ASP A 36 -10.07 -6.91 -2.17
CA ASP A 36 -10.55 -7.81 -1.11
C ASP A 36 -11.51 -7.03 -0.19
N PRO A 37 -12.83 -7.25 -0.30
CA PRO A 37 -13.82 -6.53 0.50
C PRO A 37 -13.68 -6.90 1.98
N VAL A 38 -13.88 -5.92 2.86
CA VAL A 38 -14.02 -6.17 4.30
C VAL A 38 -15.27 -7.02 4.58
N PRO A 39 -15.27 -7.85 5.64
CA PRO A 39 -16.43 -8.65 6.00
C PRO A 39 -17.72 -7.83 6.10
N ARG A 40 -18.83 -8.41 5.62
CA ARG A 40 -20.19 -7.82 5.66
C ARG A 40 -20.40 -6.56 4.78
N VAL A 41 -19.38 -6.08 4.08
CA VAL A 41 -19.50 -4.98 3.11
C VAL A 41 -19.47 -5.54 1.69
N LYS A 42 -20.48 -5.21 0.89
CA LYS A 42 -20.55 -5.55 -0.53
C LYS A 42 -19.84 -4.48 -1.34
N LEU A 43 -18.71 -4.84 -1.95
CA LEU A 43 -17.95 -3.96 -2.84
C LEU A 43 -18.39 -4.18 -4.29
N SER A 44 -19.01 -3.17 -4.89
CA SER A 44 -19.31 -3.13 -6.33
C SER A 44 -18.22 -2.37 -7.08
N PHE A 45 -17.81 -2.86 -8.24
CA PHE A 45 -16.84 -2.16 -9.08
C PHE A 45 -17.51 -0.92 -9.71
N PRO A 46 -16.97 0.29 -9.47
CA PRO A 46 -17.52 1.49 -10.05
C PRO A 46 -17.32 1.53 -11.57
N SER A 47 -18.25 2.16 -12.28
CA SER A 47 -18.14 2.42 -13.73
C SER A 47 -17.62 3.82 -14.00
N CYS A 48 -16.81 3.97 -15.04
CA CYS A 48 -16.39 5.27 -15.56
C CYS A 48 -17.60 6.01 -16.12
N PRO A 49 -17.94 7.22 -15.68
CA PRO A 49 -19.08 7.94 -16.21
C PRO A 49 -18.81 8.62 -17.56
N LEU A 50 -17.57 8.55 -18.07
CA LEU A 50 -17.21 9.08 -19.39
C LEU A 50 -17.39 8.03 -20.50
N CYS A 51 -16.96 6.79 -20.25
CA CYS A 51 -17.02 5.69 -21.23
C CYS A 51 -17.90 4.51 -20.81
N SER A 52 -18.47 4.54 -19.60
CA SER A 52 -19.29 3.48 -18.99
C SER A 52 -18.57 2.15 -18.73
N SER A 53 -17.28 2.04 -19.06
CA SER A 53 -16.47 0.86 -18.73
C SER A 53 -16.25 0.71 -17.23
N VAL A 54 -16.18 -0.52 -16.73
CA VAL A 54 -15.82 -0.82 -15.33
C VAL A 54 -14.41 -0.29 -15.04
N LEU A 55 -14.23 0.40 -13.91
CA LEU A 55 -12.94 0.94 -13.49
C LEU A 55 -12.02 -0.18 -12.98
N CYS A 56 -10.73 -0.03 -13.27
CA CYS A 56 -9.69 -0.95 -12.82
C CYS A 56 -9.27 -0.62 -11.37
N HIS A 57 -9.07 -1.65 -10.55
CA HIS A 57 -8.58 -1.49 -9.18
C HIS A 57 -7.08 -1.18 -9.18
N VAL A 58 -6.70 -0.01 -8.66
CA VAL A 58 -5.33 0.51 -8.67
C VAL A 58 -4.58 0.12 -7.40
N VAL A 59 -5.16 0.40 -6.24
CA VAL A 59 -4.60 0.03 -4.93
C VAL A 59 -5.70 -0.26 -3.92
N GLN A 60 -5.36 -1.13 -2.98
CA GLN A 60 -6.06 -1.32 -1.71
C GLN A 60 -5.07 -0.94 -0.60
N VAL A 61 -5.50 -0.07 0.31
CA VAL A 61 -4.66 0.42 1.41
C VAL A 61 -5.36 0.13 2.73
N TYR A 62 -4.77 -0.75 3.53
CA TYR A 62 -5.19 -0.95 4.91
C TYR A 62 -4.63 0.19 5.78
N CYS A 63 -5.53 0.94 6.40
CA CYS A 63 -5.25 2.22 7.04
C CYS A 63 -6.14 2.41 8.29
N PRO A 64 -5.95 1.59 9.34
CA PRO A 64 -6.62 1.78 10.62
C PRO A 64 -6.23 3.14 11.21
N LEU A 65 -7.16 3.75 11.95
CA LEU A 65 -6.90 5.01 12.65
C LEU A 65 -6.56 4.73 14.12
N GLU A 66 -5.64 5.50 14.66
CA GLU A 66 -5.26 5.40 16.06
C GLU A 66 -6.48 5.63 16.97
N GLY A 67 -6.65 4.75 17.98
CA GLY A 67 -7.78 4.81 18.91
C GLY A 67 -9.13 4.33 18.34
N SER A 68 -9.19 3.85 17.09
CA SER A 68 -10.38 3.28 16.48
C SER A 68 -10.36 1.75 16.53
N HIS A 69 -11.47 1.13 16.92
CA HIS A 69 -11.68 -0.33 16.85
C HIS A 69 -12.08 -0.82 15.44
N TYR A 70 -12.15 0.07 14.46
CA TYR A 70 -12.47 -0.30 13.09
C TYR A 70 -11.20 -0.59 12.28
N HIS A 71 -11.17 -1.77 11.66
CA HIS A 71 -10.35 -2.01 10.49
C HIS A 71 -10.90 -1.16 9.35
N ARG A 72 -9.99 -0.53 8.61
CA ARG A 72 -10.34 0.48 7.61
C ARG A 72 -9.50 0.27 6.37
N VAL A 73 -10.17 0.19 5.24
CA VAL A 73 -9.57 -0.13 3.95
C VAL A 73 -10.05 0.87 2.93
N ILE A 74 -9.12 1.45 2.16
CA ILE A 74 -9.41 2.34 1.05
C ILE A 74 -9.04 1.66 -0.24
N TYR A 75 -9.98 1.66 -1.17
CA TYR A 75 -9.83 1.16 -2.52
C TYR A 75 -9.82 2.34 -3.49
N VAL A 76 -8.85 2.36 -4.40
CA VAL A 76 -8.76 3.36 -5.46
C VAL A 76 -8.96 2.69 -6.81
N PHE A 77 -9.86 3.22 -7.61
CA PHE A 77 -10.20 2.73 -8.94
C PHE A 77 -9.96 3.82 -9.99
N ALA A 78 -9.55 3.41 -11.19
CA ALA A 78 -9.28 4.32 -12.30
C ALA A 78 -9.69 3.75 -13.66
N CYS A 79 -10.02 4.65 -14.58
CA CYS A 79 -10.36 4.28 -15.95
C CYS A 79 -9.08 4.08 -16.76
N SER A 80 -8.92 2.94 -17.42
CA SER A 80 -7.79 2.67 -18.31
C SER A 80 -7.93 3.27 -19.70
N THR A 81 -9.09 3.81 -20.04
CA THR A 81 -9.32 4.43 -21.35
C THR A 81 -8.61 5.79 -21.42
N LYS A 82 -7.58 5.91 -22.26
CA LYS A 82 -6.78 7.14 -22.46
C LYS A 82 -7.61 8.40 -22.66
N SER A 83 -8.71 8.31 -23.40
CA SER A 83 -9.61 9.45 -23.66
C SER A 83 -10.35 9.96 -22.43
N CYS A 84 -10.30 9.26 -21.29
CA CYS A 84 -10.92 9.62 -20.03
C CYS A 84 -9.92 10.23 -19.02
N TRP A 85 -8.62 10.17 -19.30
CA TRP A 85 -7.60 10.74 -18.44
C TRP A 85 -7.63 12.25 -18.51
N GLY A 86 -7.47 12.91 -17.36
CA GLY A 86 -7.24 14.36 -17.34
C GLY A 86 -8.40 15.27 -17.73
N LYS A 87 -9.57 14.72 -18.07
CA LYS A 87 -10.71 15.54 -18.54
C LYS A 87 -11.55 16.07 -17.38
N PRO A 88 -11.59 17.41 -17.14
CA PRO A 88 -12.64 18.01 -16.33
C PRO A 88 -13.97 18.02 -17.11
N GLN A 89 -15.10 17.77 -16.44
CA GLN A 89 -16.42 17.92 -17.08
C GLN A 89 -16.75 19.42 -17.25
N ARG A 90 -17.31 19.80 -18.40
CA ARG A 90 -17.64 21.18 -18.78
C ARG A 90 -18.81 21.84 -18.03
N ASP A 91 -19.54 21.16 -17.15
CA ASP A 91 -20.87 21.68 -16.75
C ASP A 91 -21.37 21.43 -15.33
N THR A 92 -20.58 20.91 -14.40
CA THR A 92 -20.97 20.83 -12.99
C THR A 92 -19.71 20.64 -12.15
N GLN A 93 -19.73 21.09 -10.90
CA GLN A 93 -18.64 21.03 -9.90
C GLN A 93 -18.21 19.59 -9.54
N SER A 94 -17.85 18.78 -10.54
CA SER A 94 -17.48 17.38 -10.40
C SER A 94 -16.05 17.18 -10.88
N TRP A 95 -15.16 17.22 -9.91
CA TRP A 95 -13.77 16.83 -10.02
C TRP A 95 -13.66 15.37 -10.51
N LEU A 96 -12.92 15.21 -11.61
CA LEU A 96 -12.29 14.00 -12.19
C LEU A 96 -12.96 12.65 -11.93
N LYS A 97 -14.11 12.41 -12.59
CA LYS A 97 -14.87 11.17 -12.42
C LYS A 97 -14.24 9.90 -13.06
N SER A 98 -13.09 9.99 -13.71
CA SER A 98 -12.37 8.80 -14.21
C SER A 98 -11.62 8.06 -13.09
N TRP A 99 -11.65 8.60 -11.87
CA TRP A 99 -11.12 7.99 -10.65
C TRP A 99 -12.20 7.93 -9.58
N VAL A 100 -12.21 6.85 -8.81
CA VAL A 100 -13.16 6.65 -7.70
C VAL A 100 -12.41 6.10 -6.50
N THR A 101 -12.59 6.74 -5.35
CA THR A 101 -12.03 6.29 -4.06
C THR A 101 -13.17 5.84 -3.16
N LEU A 102 -13.09 4.61 -2.67
CA LEU A 102 -14.07 4.00 -1.77
C LEU A 102 -13.40 3.62 -0.47
N ARG A 103 -14.02 3.96 0.66
CA ARG A 103 -13.61 3.52 1.99
C ARG A 103 -14.61 2.51 2.53
N SER A 104 -14.12 1.39 3.03
CA SER A 104 -14.90 0.42 3.79
C SER A 104 -14.31 0.25 5.19
N GLN A 105 -15.15 -0.10 6.16
CA GLN A 105 -14.69 -0.42 7.50
C GLN A 105 -15.45 -1.62 8.06
N CYS A 106 -14.81 -2.34 8.97
CA CYS A 106 -15.48 -3.32 9.80
C CYS A 106 -14.93 -3.24 11.23
N LEU A 107 -15.75 -3.56 12.22
CA LEU A 107 -15.25 -3.66 13.59
C LEU A 107 -14.21 -4.78 13.67
N GLU A 108 -13.21 -4.59 14.52
CA GLU A 108 -12.29 -5.62 14.96
C GLU A 108 -13.10 -6.73 15.62
N ILE A 109 -13.36 -7.80 14.85
CA ILE A 109 -13.90 -9.02 15.42
C ILE A 109 -12.70 -9.67 16.09
N HIS A 110 -12.53 -9.45 17.39
CA HIS A 110 -11.76 -10.38 18.20
C HIS A 110 -12.39 -11.74 17.94
N ASN A 111 -11.71 -12.60 17.17
CA ASN A 111 -12.01 -14.01 17.20
C ASN A 111 -11.88 -14.39 18.67
N VAL A 112 -13.03 -14.53 19.34
CA VAL A 112 -13.11 -15.28 20.58
C VAL A 112 -12.45 -16.59 20.22
N GLN A 113 -11.22 -16.79 20.68
CA GLN A 113 -10.66 -18.12 20.77
C GLN A 113 -11.78 -18.93 21.40
N VAL A 114 -12.22 -19.97 20.71
CA VAL A 114 -13.00 -21.01 21.36
C VAL A 114 -12.03 -21.70 22.31
N THR A 115 -11.66 -21.04 23.41
CA THR A 115 -11.44 -21.69 24.69
C THR A 115 -12.84 -22.07 25.17
N GLN A 116 -13.39 -23.11 24.54
CA GLN A 116 -14.35 -23.93 25.25
C GLN A 116 -13.58 -24.56 26.40
N ASP A 117 -13.97 -24.14 27.59
CA ASP A 117 -13.73 -24.85 28.84
C ASP A 117 -13.97 -26.35 28.62
N VAL A 118 -12.90 -27.11 28.48
CA VAL A 118 -12.94 -28.57 28.63
C VAL A 118 -12.94 -28.82 30.13
N PRO A 119 -13.96 -29.52 30.70
CA PRO A 119 -13.91 -29.92 32.10
C PRO A 119 -12.67 -30.80 32.31
N LYS A 120 -11.78 -30.34 33.18
CA LYS A 120 -10.58 -31.07 33.60
C LYS A 120 -11.00 -32.34 34.31
N GLN A 121 -11.04 -33.46 33.60
CA GLN A 121 -11.12 -34.79 34.19
C GLN A 121 -9.71 -35.37 34.19
N GLU A 122 -9.11 -35.39 35.38
CA GLU A 122 -7.79 -35.94 35.63
C GLU A 122 -7.77 -37.44 35.32
N LYS A 123 -6.92 -37.82 34.37
CA LYS A 123 -6.36 -39.18 34.30
C LYS A 123 -4.85 -39.03 34.16
N GLU A 124 -4.16 -39.43 35.23
CA GLU A 124 -2.72 -39.65 35.25
C GLU A 124 -2.33 -40.57 34.09
N MET A 125 -1.44 -40.08 33.24
CA MET A 125 -0.57 -40.93 32.43
C MET A 125 0.85 -40.40 32.60
N ALA A 126 1.68 -41.27 33.18
CA ALA A 126 3.05 -41.00 33.56
C ALA A 126 3.87 -40.49 32.36
N ALA A 127 4.64 -39.43 32.60
CA ALA A 127 5.62 -38.93 31.67
C ALA A 127 6.69 -40.02 31.45
N THR A 128 6.75 -40.56 30.23
CA THR A 128 7.96 -41.21 29.75
C THR A 128 8.99 -40.14 29.47
N ASP A 129 9.95 -40.06 30.37
CA ASP A 129 11.14 -39.24 30.32
C ASP A 129 11.90 -39.49 29.00
N TRP A 130 11.94 -38.48 28.14
CA TRP A 130 12.54 -38.55 26.81
C TRP A 130 13.96 -37.95 26.80
N CYS A 131 14.67 -37.97 27.93
CA CYS A 131 16.00 -37.40 28.07
C CYS A 131 16.94 -38.17 29.03
N GLU A 132 16.83 -39.49 29.14
CA GLU A 132 17.92 -40.30 29.72
C GLU A 132 18.80 -40.88 28.61
N GLY A 133 19.96 -40.27 28.39
CA GLY A 133 21.02 -40.83 27.52
C GLY A 133 21.71 -39.86 26.57
N ALA A 134 21.42 -38.56 26.63
CA ALA A 134 22.12 -37.56 25.81
C ALA A 134 23.38 -37.01 26.50
N ASP A 135 24.19 -37.87 27.11
CA ASP A 135 25.50 -37.50 27.68
C ASP A 135 26.46 -38.70 27.58
N ASP A 136 26.97 -38.98 26.37
CA ASP A 136 28.24 -39.70 26.22
C ASP A 136 28.92 -39.35 24.89
N TRP A 137 29.83 -38.37 24.94
CA TRP A 137 30.74 -38.02 23.85
C TRP A 137 32.17 -38.43 24.21
N GLY A 138 32.39 -39.72 24.55
CA GLY A 138 33.74 -40.19 24.91
C GLY A 138 34.06 -41.67 24.72
N ILE A 139 34.79 -41.95 23.63
CA ILE A 139 35.96 -42.87 23.52
C ILE A 139 35.74 -44.41 23.44
N ASP A 140 36.12 -44.92 22.26
CA ASP A 140 36.74 -46.19 21.81
C ASP A 140 36.20 -47.61 22.11
N ASP A 141 36.44 -48.41 21.06
CA ASP A 141 36.52 -49.88 20.92
C ASP A 141 35.22 -50.68 20.64
N GLU A 142 35.17 -51.25 19.42
CA GLU A 142 34.36 -52.42 19.02
C GLU A 142 34.83 -53.71 19.78
N PRO A 143 34.21 -54.93 19.67
CA PRO A 143 33.11 -55.39 18.77
C PRO A 143 32.05 -56.37 19.40
N GLU A 144 31.11 -56.82 18.55
CA GLU A 144 30.35 -58.11 18.53
C GLU A 144 28.88 -58.22 19.10
N VAL A 145 27.92 -58.27 18.15
CA VAL A 145 26.72 -59.14 17.88
C VAL A 145 26.22 -60.22 18.92
N PRO A 146 25.00 -60.86 18.85
CA PRO A 146 23.74 -60.63 18.08
C PRO A 146 22.43 -60.92 18.95
N PRO A 147 21.21 -61.33 18.44
CA PRO A 147 19.92 -60.86 18.99
C PRO A 147 19.04 -61.95 19.66
N VAL A 148 17.98 -61.55 20.38
CA VAL A 148 16.93 -62.50 20.79
C VAL A 148 15.53 -61.92 20.59
N LYS A 149 14.76 -62.63 19.77
CA LYS A 149 13.31 -62.51 19.57
C LYS A 149 12.58 -63.19 20.73
N SER A 150 11.42 -62.67 21.12
CA SER A 150 10.31 -63.56 21.47
C SER A 150 8.95 -62.87 21.31
N ASP A 151 8.14 -63.55 20.52
CA ASP A 151 6.73 -63.30 20.26
C ASP A 151 5.89 -63.56 21.52
N HIS A 152 4.88 -62.72 21.76
CA HIS A 152 3.66 -63.15 22.45
C HIS A 152 2.45 -62.47 21.83
N ALA A 153 1.64 -63.28 21.15
CA ALA A 153 0.30 -62.94 20.69
C ALA A 153 -0.74 -63.30 21.75
N CYS A 154 -1.73 -62.44 21.99
CA CYS A 154 -3.13 -62.85 22.10
C CYS A 154 -4.10 -61.65 21.98
N SER A 155 -4.95 -61.74 20.95
CA SER A 155 -6.29 -61.20 20.74
C SER A 155 -6.92 -60.21 21.75
N SER A 156 -7.39 -59.06 21.25
CA SER A 156 -8.83 -58.79 21.11
C SER A 156 -9.14 -57.43 20.46
N ALA A 157 -10.16 -57.45 19.59
CA ALA A 157 -11.02 -56.35 19.12
C ALA A 157 -10.37 -55.11 18.46
N ALA A 158 -10.54 -55.01 17.14
CA ALA A 158 -10.30 -53.80 16.37
C ALA A 158 -11.23 -52.65 16.81
N PRO A 159 -10.73 -51.42 17.02
CA PRO A 159 -11.59 -50.24 17.11
C PRO A 159 -12.03 -49.83 15.71
N VAL A 160 -13.35 -49.73 15.55
CA VAL A 160 -14.03 -49.13 14.40
C VAL A 160 -13.49 -47.71 14.19
N PRO A 161 -13.11 -47.30 12.95
CA PRO A 161 -12.71 -45.92 12.70
C PRO A 161 -13.92 -45.02 12.94
N THR A 162 -13.87 -44.18 13.96
CA THR A 162 -14.88 -43.15 14.20
C THR A 162 -14.83 -42.19 13.02
N ASP A 163 -15.88 -42.25 12.21
CA ASP A 163 -16.02 -41.50 10.98
C ASP A 163 -16.25 -40.01 11.29
N TRP A 164 -15.16 -39.26 11.45
CA TRP A 164 -15.21 -37.80 11.59
C TRP A 164 -15.67 -37.10 10.31
N THR A 165 -15.85 -37.82 9.19
CA THR A 165 -16.28 -37.19 7.92
C THR A 165 -17.73 -36.75 7.94
N SER A 166 -18.60 -37.39 8.73
CA SER A 166 -20.03 -37.04 8.80
C SER A 166 -20.31 -35.76 9.58
N GLN A 167 -19.42 -35.35 10.50
CA GLN A 167 -19.56 -34.09 11.25
C GLN A 167 -18.97 -32.87 10.53
N LEU A 168 -18.11 -33.08 9.53
CA LEU A 168 -17.60 -32.01 8.66
C LEU A 168 -18.59 -31.65 7.53
N GLN A 169 -19.55 -32.52 7.19
CA GLN A 169 -20.54 -32.26 6.14
C GLN A 169 -21.57 -31.19 6.47
N ASN A 170 -21.68 -30.77 7.75
CA ASN A 170 -22.61 -29.72 8.18
C ASN A 170 -21.96 -28.33 8.33
N LEU A 171 -20.67 -28.18 8.00
CA LEU A 171 -20.05 -26.86 7.82
C LEU A 171 -20.28 -26.39 6.38
N SER A 172 -21.53 -26.04 6.06
CA SER A 172 -21.82 -25.31 4.84
C SER A 172 -21.65 -23.81 5.12
N LEU A 173 -20.54 -23.24 4.68
CA LEU A 173 -20.43 -21.81 4.47
C LEU A 173 -21.38 -21.44 3.31
N THR A 174 -22.62 -21.14 3.66
CA THR A 174 -23.60 -20.52 2.77
C THR A 174 -23.22 -19.05 2.61
N ASP A 175 -22.28 -18.82 1.70
CA ASP A 175 -22.17 -17.62 0.87
C ASP A 175 -20.96 -17.85 -0.04
N ALA A 176 -21.16 -18.62 -1.12
CA ALA A 176 -20.29 -18.47 -2.27
C ALA A 176 -20.54 -17.03 -2.77
N PRO A 177 -19.55 -16.12 -2.74
CA PRO A 177 -19.75 -14.81 -3.32
C PRO A 177 -20.11 -15.03 -4.78
N GLU A 178 -21.22 -14.44 -5.22
CA GLU A 178 -21.52 -14.31 -6.64
C GLU A 178 -20.25 -13.84 -7.35
N PRO A 179 -19.93 -14.37 -8.56
CA PRO A 179 -18.70 -14.01 -9.23
C PRO A 179 -18.59 -12.49 -9.28
N LEU A 180 -17.54 -11.94 -8.64
CA LEU A 180 -17.19 -10.54 -8.77
C LEU A 180 -17.27 -10.22 -10.26
N GLN A 181 -18.14 -9.27 -10.61
CA GLN A 181 -18.39 -8.83 -11.98
C GLN A 181 -17.05 -8.75 -12.71
N SER A 182 -16.83 -9.61 -13.70
CA SER A 182 -15.49 -9.89 -14.23
C SER A 182 -14.93 -8.63 -14.89
N CYS A 183 -14.09 -7.90 -14.16
CA CYS A 183 -13.29 -6.85 -14.73
C CYS A 183 -12.28 -7.53 -15.66
N ASP A 184 -12.50 -7.43 -16.96
CA ASP A 184 -11.63 -8.02 -17.98
C ASP A 184 -10.21 -7.42 -18.01
N SER A 185 -9.95 -6.39 -17.21
CA SER A 185 -8.72 -5.59 -17.20
C SER A 185 -8.21 -5.42 -15.77
N VAL A 186 -7.39 -6.37 -15.32
CA VAL A 186 -6.81 -6.40 -13.97
C VAL A 186 -5.31 -6.13 -14.03
N PHE A 187 -4.82 -5.24 -13.17
CA PHE A 187 -3.39 -5.01 -12.98
C PHE A 187 -2.73 -6.16 -12.20
N ARG A 188 -1.45 -6.42 -12.45
CA ARG A 188 -0.67 -7.36 -11.63
C ARG A 188 -0.69 -6.96 -10.17
N SER A 189 -0.70 -7.96 -9.29
CA SER A 189 -0.84 -7.77 -7.85
C SER A 189 0.52 -7.81 -7.15
N PHE A 190 0.79 -6.84 -6.29
CA PHE A 190 2.01 -6.77 -5.48
C PHE A 190 1.68 -6.30 -4.06
N TYR A 191 2.41 -6.80 -3.07
CA TYR A 191 2.35 -6.26 -1.71
C TYR A 191 2.93 -4.85 -1.66
N ILE A 192 2.44 -4.04 -0.71
CA ILE A 192 3.03 -2.74 -0.38
C ILE A 192 3.77 -2.87 0.95
N ALA A 193 5.10 -2.78 0.89
CA ALA A 193 5.95 -2.64 2.07
C ALA A 193 5.90 -1.20 2.59
N VAL A 194 6.00 -1.02 3.91
CA VAL A 194 5.91 0.27 4.58
C VAL A 194 7.23 0.57 5.28
N ALA A 195 7.73 1.79 5.14
CA ALA A 195 8.86 2.31 5.91
C ALA A 195 8.58 3.76 6.34
N GLU A 196 9.24 4.22 7.39
CA GLU A 196 9.14 5.61 7.80
C GLU A 196 9.93 6.53 6.86
N GLU A 197 9.49 7.78 6.69
CA GLU A 197 10.24 8.75 5.85
C GLU A 197 11.65 9.02 6.41
N GLU A 198 11.82 8.94 7.74
CA GLU A 198 13.12 9.12 8.40
C GLU A 198 14.06 7.94 8.11
N ASP A 199 13.49 6.73 8.07
CA ASP A 199 14.15 5.48 7.66
C ASP A 199 14.48 5.43 6.16
N CYS A 200 14.20 6.48 5.42
CA CYS A 200 14.50 6.59 4.01
C CYS A 200 15.65 7.57 3.75
N ALA A 201 15.99 8.38 4.76
CA ALA A 201 17.02 9.40 4.66
C ALA A 201 18.45 8.86 4.91
N TRP A 202 18.60 7.67 5.51
CA TRP A 202 19.90 7.14 5.94
C TRP A 202 20.69 6.39 4.87
N ASP A 203 20.08 6.02 3.73
CA ASP A 203 20.76 5.20 2.69
C ASP A 203 21.30 6.01 1.50
N MET A 204 21.22 7.34 1.54
CA MET A 204 21.92 8.15 0.55
C MET A 204 23.36 8.38 1.00
N ASP A 205 24.28 7.48 0.65
CA ASP A 205 25.71 7.79 0.46
C ASP A 205 25.88 8.76 -0.74
N LEU A 206 25.16 9.88 -0.69
CA LEU A 206 25.34 11.04 -1.54
C LEU A 206 26.59 11.80 -1.11
N ASP A 207 27.29 11.39 -0.05
CA ASP A 207 28.53 12.04 0.33
C ASP A 207 29.59 11.82 -0.74
N HIS A 208 29.65 10.65 -1.37
CA HIS A 208 30.54 10.46 -2.53
C HIS A 208 30.09 11.31 -3.73
N ALA A 209 28.80 11.32 -4.07
CA ALA A 209 28.29 12.09 -5.21
C ALA A 209 28.42 13.61 -4.98
N ARG A 210 28.16 14.12 -3.77
CA ARG A 210 28.40 15.52 -3.38
C ARG A 210 29.89 15.87 -3.39
N ARG A 211 30.75 14.95 -2.94
CA ARG A 211 32.22 15.11 -3.05
C ARG A 211 32.65 15.20 -4.52
N LEU A 212 32.12 14.33 -5.39
CA LEU A 212 32.37 14.38 -6.83
C LEU A 212 31.90 15.70 -7.44
N LEU A 213 30.66 16.13 -7.17
CA LEU A 213 30.12 17.40 -7.67
C LEU A 213 30.99 18.58 -7.24
N LYS A 214 31.37 18.63 -5.97
CA LYS A 214 32.23 19.67 -5.40
C LYS A 214 33.63 19.65 -6.03
N ASN A 215 34.18 18.47 -6.29
CA ASN A 215 35.47 18.32 -6.97
C ASN A 215 35.40 18.80 -8.42
N TYR A 216 34.31 18.51 -9.16
CA TYR A 216 34.09 19.01 -10.51
C TYR A 216 33.94 20.54 -10.52
N GLU A 217 33.14 21.11 -9.62
CA GLU A 217 33.00 22.57 -9.49
C GLU A 217 34.33 23.26 -9.14
N GLN A 218 35.16 22.62 -8.31
CA GLN A 218 36.48 23.14 -7.94
C GLN A 218 37.48 23.00 -9.09
N GLN A 219 37.42 21.91 -9.86
CA GLN A 219 38.25 21.70 -11.04
C GLN A 219 37.86 22.63 -12.19
N GLU A 220 36.58 22.91 -12.41
CA GLU A 220 36.12 23.91 -13.38
C GLU A 220 36.55 25.31 -12.96
N LYS A 221 36.41 25.68 -11.68
CA LYS A 221 36.91 26.96 -11.16
C LYS A 221 38.43 27.08 -11.28
N SER A 222 39.17 26.00 -10.98
CA SER A 222 40.63 25.99 -11.09
C SER A 222 41.12 25.99 -12.54
N ALA A 223 40.39 25.36 -13.48
CA ALA A 223 40.68 25.40 -14.91
C ALA A 223 40.36 26.78 -15.51
N MET A 224 39.32 27.45 -15.00
CA MET A 224 38.93 28.80 -15.39
C MET A 224 39.90 29.86 -14.83
N GLU A 225 40.39 29.70 -13.60
CA GLU A 225 41.43 30.55 -12.99
C GLU A 225 42.81 30.37 -13.65
N ALA A 226 43.14 29.16 -14.13
CA ALA A 226 44.38 28.91 -14.88
C ALA A 226 44.36 29.51 -16.31
N LEU A 227 43.18 29.74 -16.88
CA LEU A 227 42.97 30.43 -18.15
C LEU A 227 42.90 31.96 -18.00
N GLU A 228 42.77 32.48 -16.77
CA GLU A 228 42.64 33.91 -16.47
C GLU A 228 43.99 34.66 -16.37
N CYS A 229 45.11 34.00 -16.71
CA CYS A 229 46.43 34.64 -16.84
C CYS A 229 46.72 35.17 -18.26
N CYS A 230 45.75 35.07 -19.18
CA CYS A 230 45.82 35.56 -20.56
C CYS A 230 44.66 36.54 -20.78
N GLU A 231 44.92 37.84 -20.74
CA GLU A 231 43.90 38.89 -20.91
C GLU A 231 43.08 38.74 -22.20
N ALA A 232 41.75 38.82 -22.12
CA ALA A 232 40.91 39.74 -22.90
C ALA A 232 39.40 39.44 -22.77
N LYS A 233 38.64 40.44 -22.29
CA LYS A 233 37.21 40.73 -22.53
C LYS A 233 36.32 39.56 -23.01
N GLY A 234 35.73 38.84 -22.07
CA GLY A 234 34.51 38.06 -22.28
C GLY A 234 33.38 38.67 -21.46
N GLU A 235 32.34 39.17 -22.11
CA GLU A 235 31.11 39.56 -21.44
C GLU A 235 30.57 38.35 -20.67
N GLY A 236 30.45 38.50 -19.35
CA GLY A 236 29.82 37.49 -18.52
C GLY A 236 28.39 37.31 -18.99
N GLU A 237 28.13 36.19 -19.68
CA GLU A 237 26.78 35.69 -19.88
C GLU A 237 26.22 35.35 -18.51
N LYS A 238 25.59 36.38 -17.94
CA LYS A 238 24.81 36.32 -16.73
C LYS A 238 23.63 35.43 -17.06
N TYR A 239 23.77 34.13 -16.76
CA TYR A 239 22.73 33.12 -16.89
C TYR A 239 21.41 33.77 -16.48
N GLU A 240 20.57 34.08 -17.46
CA GLU A 240 19.31 34.74 -17.19
C GLU A 240 18.55 33.72 -16.35
N LYS A 241 18.44 33.98 -15.05
CA LYS A 241 17.53 33.25 -14.18
C LYS A 241 16.15 33.57 -14.71
N CYS A 242 15.74 32.79 -15.71
CA CYS A 242 14.40 32.80 -16.24
C CYS A 242 13.49 32.65 -15.02
N PRO A 243 12.60 33.62 -14.74
CA PRO A 243 11.73 33.52 -13.58
C PRO A 243 10.87 32.28 -13.79
N LEU A 244 11.26 31.20 -13.12
CA LEU A 244 10.56 29.91 -13.17
C LEU A 244 9.09 30.20 -12.85
N GLN A 245 8.20 29.76 -13.72
CA GLN A 245 6.78 29.94 -13.50
C GLN A 245 6.41 29.29 -12.16
N ASN A 246 5.40 29.79 -11.45
CA ASN A 246 5.01 29.28 -10.13
C ASN A 246 4.78 27.75 -10.13
N ARG A 247 4.31 27.20 -11.26
CA ARG A 247 4.17 25.75 -11.50
C ARG A 247 5.50 24.99 -11.39
N ASP A 248 6.55 25.51 -12.00
CA ASP A 248 7.89 24.88 -12.01
C ASP A 248 8.51 24.87 -10.61
N LEU A 249 8.23 25.90 -9.81
CA LEU A 249 8.68 25.97 -8.41
C LEU A 249 7.97 24.93 -7.54
N VAL A 250 6.67 24.73 -7.71
CA VAL A 250 5.90 23.70 -6.99
C VAL A 250 6.41 22.30 -7.36
N PHE A 251 6.56 22.04 -8.66
CA PHE A 251 7.08 20.76 -9.13
C PHE A 251 8.53 20.49 -8.68
N HIS A 252 9.39 21.51 -8.71
CA HIS A 252 10.75 21.38 -8.18
C HIS A 252 10.76 21.07 -6.68
N LYS A 253 9.90 21.73 -5.89
CA LYS A 253 9.75 21.41 -4.45
C LYS A 253 9.28 19.98 -4.24
N PHE A 254 8.34 19.52 -5.06
CA PHE A 254 7.89 18.12 -5.06
C PHE A 254 9.07 17.16 -5.31
N LEU A 255 9.80 17.35 -6.43
CA LEU A 255 10.95 16.51 -6.79
C LEU A 255 12.05 16.51 -5.71
N LYS A 256 12.31 17.67 -5.10
CA LYS A 256 13.27 17.81 -4.00
C LYS A 256 12.80 17.05 -2.75
N LYS A 257 11.51 17.10 -2.41
CA LYS A 257 10.97 16.40 -1.24
C LYS A 257 11.02 14.88 -1.41
N ILE A 258 10.77 14.37 -2.61
CA ILE A 258 10.79 12.93 -2.88
C ILE A 258 12.18 12.39 -3.23
N SER A 259 13.20 13.24 -3.34
CA SER A 259 14.53 12.83 -3.82
C SER A 259 15.20 11.73 -3.01
N PRO A 260 15.03 11.62 -1.67
CA PRO A 260 15.63 10.53 -0.90
C PRO A 260 15.08 9.16 -1.30
N CYS A 261 13.77 9.08 -1.57
CA CYS A 261 13.10 7.85 -1.97
C CYS A 261 12.21 8.06 -3.19
N ARG A 262 12.83 8.18 -4.37
CA ARG A 262 12.09 8.35 -5.63
C ARG A 262 11.27 7.13 -6.02
N GLN A 263 11.58 5.97 -5.47
CA GLN A 263 10.87 4.71 -5.70
C GLN A 263 9.59 4.57 -4.87
N GLN A 264 9.31 5.52 -3.96
CA GLN A 264 8.08 5.51 -3.17
C GLN A 264 6.86 5.55 -4.12
N ILE A 265 5.93 4.63 -3.92
CA ILE A 265 4.70 4.51 -4.73
C ILE A 265 3.48 5.08 -4.02
N LEU A 266 3.57 5.22 -2.71
CA LEU A 266 2.54 5.74 -1.83
C LEU A 266 3.21 6.54 -0.71
N ARG A 267 2.55 7.61 -0.28
CA ARG A 267 2.96 8.39 0.88
C ARG A 267 1.73 8.63 1.75
N TYR A 268 1.72 8.05 2.94
CA TYR A 268 0.64 8.11 3.91
C TYR A 268 0.96 9.13 5.01
N SER A 269 0.00 10.00 5.32
CA SER A 269 0.07 10.94 6.45
C SER A 269 -1.35 11.42 6.78
N TRP A 270 -1.97 10.76 7.76
CA TRP A 270 -3.33 11.10 8.20
C TRP A 270 -3.42 12.54 8.72
N ASN A 271 -4.35 13.32 8.17
CA ASN A 271 -4.51 14.75 8.46
C ASN A 271 -3.20 15.56 8.27
N GLY A 272 -2.31 15.05 7.40
CA GLY A 272 -1.06 15.70 7.01
C GLY A 272 -1.22 16.69 5.86
N THR A 273 -0.08 17.08 5.28
CA THR A 273 -0.04 17.99 4.12
C THR A 273 0.32 17.22 2.85
N PRO A 274 -0.49 17.30 1.78
CA PRO A 274 -0.17 16.68 0.50
C PRO A 274 1.01 17.35 -0.20
N LEU A 275 1.79 16.57 -0.94
CA LEU A 275 2.83 17.07 -1.83
C LEU A 275 2.26 17.29 -3.23
N TYR A 276 2.02 18.55 -3.58
CA TYR A 276 1.49 18.94 -4.88
C TYR A 276 2.57 19.01 -5.96
N MET A 277 2.25 18.57 -7.18
CA MET A 277 3.06 18.80 -8.39
C MET A 277 2.74 20.11 -9.09
N SER A 278 1.50 20.58 -8.97
CA SER A 278 1.04 21.86 -9.49
C SER A 278 0.27 22.60 -8.41
N SER A 279 0.21 23.94 -8.51
CA SER A 279 -0.59 24.75 -7.59
C SER A 279 -2.05 24.25 -7.59
N PRO A 280 -2.64 23.93 -6.42
CA PRO A 280 -4.02 23.50 -6.36
C PRO A 280 -4.94 24.63 -6.83
N ASP A 281 -5.84 24.35 -7.76
CA ASP A 281 -6.89 25.30 -8.12
C ASP A 281 -7.84 25.44 -6.93
N GLU A 282 -8.30 26.65 -6.61
CA GLU A 282 -9.27 26.88 -5.52
C GLU A 282 -10.57 26.07 -5.72
N ALA A 283 -10.92 25.75 -6.97
CA ALA A 283 -12.04 24.89 -7.32
C ALA A 283 -11.83 23.39 -7.00
N SER A 284 -10.61 22.97 -6.67
CA SER A 284 -10.22 21.58 -6.43
C SER A 284 -10.21 21.18 -4.95
N GLN A 285 -10.83 21.99 -4.08
CA GLN A 285 -10.88 21.69 -2.65
C GLN A 285 -11.78 20.49 -2.33
N PRO A 286 -11.41 19.64 -1.36
CA PRO A 286 -12.25 18.52 -0.93
C PRO A 286 -13.61 19.00 -0.45
N SER A 287 -14.68 18.48 -1.04
CA SER A 287 -16.02 18.71 -0.52
C SER A 287 -16.21 18.02 0.83
N SER A 288 -17.10 18.56 1.67
CA SER A 288 -17.48 17.93 2.94
C SER A 288 -17.98 16.49 2.71
N CYS A 289 -17.81 15.66 3.73
CA CYS A 289 -18.28 14.29 3.74
C CYS A 289 -19.80 14.26 3.48
N PRO A 290 -20.28 13.55 2.44
CA PRO A 290 -21.70 13.52 2.09
C PRO A 290 -22.56 12.79 3.12
N ARG A 291 -21.95 11.94 3.97
CA ARG A 291 -22.65 11.16 4.99
C ARG A 291 -22.90 11.97 6.27
N CYS A 292 -21.85 12.58 6.83
CA CYS A 292 -21.96 13.28 8.11
C CYS A 292 -21.73 14.79 8.05
N GLY A 293 -21.34 15.35 6.91
CA GLY A 293 -21.05 16.78 6.76
C GLY A 293 -19.70 17.26 7.33
N ALA A 294 -18.88 16.37 7.91
CA ALA A 294 -17.53 16.72 8.38
C ALA A 294 -16.63 17.17 7.21
N ARG A 295 -15.55 17.89 7.52
CA ARG A 295 -14.49 18.12 6.53
C ARG A 295 -13.83 16.79 6.12
N ARG A 296 -13.27 16.76 4.92
CA ARG A 296 -12.35 15.70 4.50
C ARG A 296 -10.91 16.17 4.71
N VAL A 297 -10.07 15.28 5.19
CA VAL A 297 -8.66 15.53 5.48
C VAL A 297 -7.79 14.72 4.55
N PHE A 298 -6.57 15.20 4.30
CA PHE A 298 -5.58 14.42 3.55
C PHE A 298 -5.28 13.12 4.29
N GLU A 299 -5.09 12.06 3.53
CA GLU A 299 -4.77 10.77 4.11
C GLU A 299 -3.55 10.11 3.49
N PHE A 300 -3.56 9.94 2.17
CA PHE A 300 -2.39 9.46 1.46
C PHE A 300 -2.37 9.98 0.04
N GLN A 301 -1.22 9.87 -0.60
CA GLN A 301 -1.06 10.14 -2.02
C GLN A 301 -0.39 8.98 -2.74
N LEU A 302 -0.83 8.73 -3.97
CA LEU A 302 -0.17 7.85 -4.92
C LEU A 302 0.86 8.63 -5.70
N MET A 303 2.02 8.02 -5.88
CA MET A 303 3.22 8.67 -6.41
C MET A 303 3.48 8.22 -7.87
N PRO A 304 4.18 9.03 -8.69
CA PRO A 304 4.44 8.69 -10.09
C PRO A 304 5.06 7.32 -10.31
N ALA A 305 5.93 6.88 -9.39
CA ALA A 305 6.61 5.59 -9.48
C ALA A 305 5.64 4.39 -9.56
N LEU A 306 4.40 4.55 -9.07
CA LEU A 306 3.36 3.54 -9.14
C LEU A 306 2.96 3.21 -10.59
N VAL A 307 3.01 4.18 -11.52
CA VAL A 307 2.63 4.01 -12.93
C VAL A 307 3.42 2.85 -13.57
N ALA A 308 4.72 2.75 -13.30
CA ALA A 308 5.58 1.71 -13.85
C ALA A 308 5.18 0.27 -13.43
N MET A 309 4.39 0.15 -12.36
CA MET A 309 3.97 -1.12 -11.76
C MET A 309 2.56 -1.53 -12.18
N LEU A 310 1.77 -0.59 -12.70
CA LEU A 310 0.41 -0.81 -13.19
C LEU A 310 0.43 -1.42 -14.58
N GLN A 311 1.02 -2.61 -14.67
CA GLN A 311 1.03 -3.44 -15.87
C GLN A 311 -0.15 -4.39 -15.81
N GLY A 312 -0.99 -4.38 -16.83
CA GLY A 312 -2.09 -5.34 -16.92
C GLY A 312 -1.65 -6.76 -17.24
N THR A 313 -2.57 -7.68 -17.01
CA THR A 313 -2.50 -9.03 -17.60
C THR A 313 -2.67 -9.02 -19.11
N LYS A 314 -3.30 -7.98 -19.67
CA LYS A 314 -3.42 -7.70 -21.10
C LYS A 314 -2.46 -6.57 -21.49
N ALA A 315 -1.85 -6.68 -22.67
CA ALA A 315 -0.81 -5.75 -23.15
C ALA A 315 -1.28 -4.29 -23.27
N ASP A 316 -2.58 -4.04 -23.45
CA ASP A 316 -3.14 -2.70 -23.70
C ASP A 316 -3.66 -1.99 -22.44
N LEU A 317 -3.52 -2.61 -21.26
CA LEU A 317 -3.95 -1.99 -20.03
C LEU A 317 -2.88 -1.03 -19.51
N LEU A 318 -3.10 0.26 -19.75
CA LEU A 318 -2.24 1.35 -19.32
C LEU A 318 -3.01 2.28 -18.37
N LEU A 319 -2.28 2.98 -17.51
CA LEU A 319 -2.79 4.08 -16.70
C LEU A 319 -1.66 5.08 -16.44
N GLU A 320 -1.87 6.34 -16.80
CA GLU A 320 -0.91 7.42 -16.55
C GLU A 320 -1.52 8.47 -15.61
N PHE A 321 -0.70 8.94 -14.67
CA PHE A 321 -0.98 10.05 -13.77
C PHE A 321 0.33 10.57 -13.19
N GLY A 322 0.36 11.83 -12.74
CA GLY A 322 1.46 12.36 -11.94
C GLY A 322 1.29 11.91 -10.49
N THR A 323 0.34 12.51 -9.77
CA THR A 323 0.00 12.10 -8.40
C THR A 323 -1.50 12.08 -8.18
N VAL A 324 -1.96 11.19 -7.28
CA VAL A 324 -3.35 11.14 -6.83
C VAL A 324 -3.36 11.42 -5.34
N LEU A 325 -4.04 12.48 -4.92
CA LEU A 325 -4.18 12.90 -3.54
C LEU A 325 -5.52 12.39 -3.01
N ILE A 326 -5.52 11.60 -1.94
CA ILE A 326 -6.71 11.00 -1.36
C ILE A 326 -7.09 11.76 -0.10
N PHE A 327 -8.37 12.11 0.00
CA PHE A 327 -8.96 12.80 1.13
C PHE A 327 -10.18 12.05 1.63
N THR A 328 -10.25 11.83 2.94
CA THR A 328 -11.34 11.07 3.55
C THR A 328 -11.95 11.80 4.74
N CYS A 329 -13.14 11.36 5.15
CA CYS A 329 -13.86 11.97 6.26
C CYS A 329 -13.03 12.00 7.55
N GLU A 330 -12.84 13.19 8.14
CA GLU A 330 -12.11 13.35 9.42
C GLU A 330 -12.72 12.53 10.56
N ARG A 331 -14.05 12.44 10.61
CA ARG A 331 -14.77 11.66 11.63
C ARG A 331 -14.76 10.15 11.36
N SER A 332 -14.14 9.72 10.26
CA SER A 332 -14.15 8.34 9.78
C SER A 332 -15.54 7.70 9.82
N CYS A 333 -16.59 8.49 9.54
CA CYS A 333 -17.96 8.14 9.86
C CYS A 333 -18.39 6.81 9.23
N TRP A 334 -18.94 5.92 10.05
CA TRP A 334 -19.37 4.57 9.69
C TRP A 334 -20.41 4.10 10.70
N GLU A 335 -21.46 3.44 10.24
CA GLU A 335 -22.50 2.86 11.08
C GLU A 335 -22.40 1.33 11.07
N GLU A 336 -22.72 0.64 12.17
CA GLU A 336 -22.62 -0.83 12.26
C GLU A 336 -23.47 -1.58 11.21
N GLY A 337 -24.51 -0.92 10.69
CA GLY A 337 -25.37 -1.44 9.62
C GLY A 337 -24.88 -1.18 8.19
N ASP A 338 -23.77 -0.46 8.01
CA ASP A 338 -23.26 -0.11 6.68
C ASP A 338 -22.79 -1.36 5.92
N LYS A 339 -23.46 -1.63 4.80
CA LYS A 339 -23.15 -2.77 3.91
C LYS A 339 -22.51 -2.35 2.59
N SER A 340 -22.29 -1.05 2.40
CA SER A 340 -21.71 -0.48 1.19
C SER A 340 -20.58 0.49 1.53
N PRO A 341 -19.51 0.54 0.73
CA PRO A 341 -18.43 1.50 0.91
C PRO A 341 -18.92 2.96 0.86
N VAL A 342 -18.19 3.85 1.51
CA VAL A 342 -18.39 5.30 1.42
C VAL A 342 -17.49 5.87 0.33
N GLN A 343 -18.04 6.67 -0.57
CA GLN A 343 -17.24 7.37 -1.56
C GLN A 343 -16.49 8.55 -0.94
N GLU A 344 -15.17 8.52 -1.08
CA GLU A 344 -14.26 9.55 -0.61
C GLU A 344 -13.77 10.44 -1.76
N PHE A 345 -12.94 11.43 -1.46
CA PHE A 345 -12.53 12.46 -2.41
C PHE A 345 -11.10 12.22 -2.89
N CYS A 346 -10.83 12.45 -4.17
CA CYS A 346 -9.46 12.43 -4.68
C CYS A 346 -9.19 13.56 -5.68
N ILE A 347 -7.94 14.00 -5.74
CA ILE A 347 -7.45 14.97 -6.73
C ILE A 347 -6.39 14.26 -7.56
N VAL A 348 -6.52 14.27 -8.88
CA VAL A 348 -5.49 13.74 -9.79
C VAL A 348 -4.76 14.91 -10.41
N GLN A 349 -3.44 14.93 -10.29
CA GLN A 349 -2.56 15.83 -11.01
C GLN A 349 -1.85 15.03 -12.10
N GLU A 350 -1.98 15.47 -13.35
CA GLU A 350 -1.27 14.88 -14.48
C GLU A 350 0.24 15.11 -14.37
N ASP A 351 0.99 14.27 -15.07
CA ASP A 351 2.42 14.51 -15.26
C ASP A 351 2.59 15.85 -15.99
N PRO A 352 3.36 16.80 -15.43
CA PRO A 352 3.58 18.09 -16.07
C PRO A 352 4.09 18.00 -17.50
N ASP A 353 4.84 16.94 -17.80
CA ASP A 353 5.50 16.74 -19.08
C ASP A 353 4.57 16.15 -20.15
N GLN A 354 3.40 15.62 -19.76
CA GLN A 354 2.43 15.01 -20.68
C GLN A 354 1.94 15.98 -21.78
N ARG A 355 2.03 17.29 -21.54
CA ARG A 355 1.69 18.34 -22.53
C ARG A 355 2.71 18.47 -23.66
N TYR A 356 3.93 18.00 -23.45
CA TYR A 356 5.01 18.09 -24.46
C TYR A 356 5.08 16.84 -25.34
N PHE A 357 4.40 15.75 -24.98
CA PHE A 357 4.45 14.47 -25.68
C PHE A 357 3.16 14.10 -26.42
N ASN A 358 2.14 14.97 -26.41
CA ASN A 358 0.85 14.79 -27.09
C ASN A 358 0.76 15.50 -28.43
#